data_AF-A0A429A991-F1
#
_entry.id   AF-A0A429A991-F1
#
_cell.length_a   1.000
_cell.length_b   1.000
_cell.length_c   1.000
_cell.angle_alpha   90.00
_cell.angle_beta   90.00
_cell.angle_gamma   90.00
#
_symmetry.space_group_name_H-M   'P 1'
#
loop_
_entity.id
_entity.type
_entity.pdbx_description
1 polymer ?
#
loop_
_entity_poly.entity_id
_entity_poly.type
_entity_poly.pdbx_seq_one_letter_code
_entity_poly.pdbx_strand_id
1 'polypeptide(L)'
;MRAVTWQGKRDVRVETVPDPGIQEPTDAIVRITSSGLCGSDLHLYEVLTPFMTPGDILGHEPIGVVEEVGAGVPDLQAGDRVVVPFQIACGNCWMCLTGLPTQCETTQVTGEGMGAALFGYTRLYGAVPGAQAEYLRVPQAQYGPIKIPDGPADDRFVYLSDVLPTAWQAVRYAEVPEGGSVAVLGLGPIGDMACRVARVTGAERVFGVDLVPERLQRARDRGVETFDLRSFDDEKELVAAIRDRTDGRGPDAVIDAVGTEAHGSAAARLAQQASALLPRKLGAPLAERFSIDRLAALYTAIDLVRRGGTISLSGVYGGMADPIPLLTLFDKQIQIRMGQANVRRWTDDILPYLTDEDPLGVDDFATHRVPLSDAPHAYEMFQHKQDGAVKVLMKP
;
A
#
# COMPACT_ATOMS: atom_id res chain seq x y z
N MET A 1 -16.17 14.92 15.44
CA MET A 1 -15.02 15.18 14.55
C MET A 1 -15.44 15.08 13.10
N ARG A 2 -14.72 15.73 12.19
CA ARG A 2 -14.85 15.54 10.75
C ARG A 2 -14.04 14.33 10.29
N ALA A 3 -14.59 13.57 9.34
CA ALA A 3 -13.94 12.39 8.77
C ALA A 3 -14.38 12.16 7.32
N VAL A 4 -13.48 11.61 6.50
CA VAL A 4 -13.80 11.12 5.16
C VAL A 4 -14.53 9.81 5.28
N THR A 5 -15.77 9.80 4.81
CA THR A 5 -16.65 8.63 4.85
C THR A 5 -16.97 8.17 3.44
N TRP A 6 -17.01 6.87 3.25
CA TRP A 6 -17.49 6.25 2.02
C TRP A 6 -19.02 6.30 1.97
N GLN A 7 -19.60 6.75 0.86
CA GLN A 7 -21.06 6.86 0.68
C GLN A 7 -21.57 6.01 -0.48
N GLY A 8 -20.68 5.61 -1.37
CA GLY A 8 -21.01 4.83 -2.55
C GLY A 8 -19.82 4.68 -3.47
N LYS A 9 -20.02 3.95 -4.57
CA LYS A 9 -19.03 3.88 -5.64
C LYS A 9 -18.74 5.29 -6.15
N ARG A 10 -17.47 5.69 -6.07
CA ARG A 10 -16.99 7.05 -6.38
C ARG A 10 -17.65 8.20 -5.59
N ASP A 11 -18.22 7.93 -4.43
CA ASP A 11 -18.82 8.95 -3.57
C ASP A 11 -18.20 8.84 -2.18
N VAL A 12 -17.30 9.78 -1.87
CA VAL A 12 -16.75 9.99 -0.54
C VAL A 12 -17.09 11.41 -0.10
N ARG A 13 -17.36 11.58 1.19
CA ARG A 13 -17.77 12.87 1.75
C ARG A 13 -17.10 13.12 3.08
N VAL A 14 -16.87 14.39 3.38
CA VAL A 14 -16.43 14.81 4.71
C VAL A 14 -17.66 15.02 5.56
N GLU A 15 -17.91 14.10 6.48
CA GLU A 15 -19.07 14.12 7.37
C GLU A 15 -18.65 14.41 8.80
N THR A 16 -19.57 14.91 9.61
CA THR A 16 -19.37 15.03 11.07
C THR A 16 -19.82 13.74 11.74
N VAL A 17 -18.91 13.07 12.43
CA VAL A 17 -19.11 11.82 13.15
C VAL A 17 -18.79 12.00 14.65
N PRO A 18 -19.25 11.10 15.54
CA PRO A 18 -18.88 11.16 16.95
C PRO A 18 -17.36 11.11 17.15
N ASP A 19 -16.86 11.80 18.17
CA ASP A 19 -15.45 11.70 18.55
C ASP A 19 -15.15 10.28 19.07
N PRO A 20 -14.00 9.69 18.72
CA PRO A 20 -13.61 8.41 19.26
C PRO A 20 -13.23 8.55 20.73
N GLY A 21 -13.48 7.50 21.51
CA GLY A 21 -13.04 7.40 22.90
C GLY A 21 -12.38 6.04 23.15
N ILE A 22 -11.68 5.93 24.29
CA ILE A 22 -11.11 4.68 24.76
C ILE A 22 -12.23 3.66 24.98
N GLN A 23 -12.16 2.50 24.30
CA GLN A 23 -13.10 1.40 24.47
C GLN A 23 -12.46 0.23 25.22
N GLU A 24 -11.16 -0.01 24.97
CA GLU A 24 -10.37 -1.04 25.62
C GLU A 24 -9.15 -0.43 26.33
N PRO A 25 -8.62 -1.07 27.39
CA PRO A 25 -7.43 -0.57 28.08
C PRO A 25 -6.20 -0.42 27.17
N THR A 26 -6.16 -1.13 26.04
CA THR A 26 -5.08 -1.08 25.06
C THR A 26 -5.28 -0.04 23.96
N ASP A 27 -6.34 0.77 24.02
CA ASP A 27 -6.59 1.81 23.03
C ASP A 27 -5.74 3.07 23.30
N ALA A 28 -5.52 3.87 22.26
CA ALA A 28 -5.12 5.27 22.37
C ALA A 28 -5.98 6.14 21.45
N ILE A 29 -6.14 7.41 21.79
CA ILE A 29 -6.72 8.43 20.90
C ILE A 29 -5.58 9.29 20.36
N VAL A 30 -5.49 9.38 19.05
CA VAL A 30 -4.49 10.19 18.34
C VAL A 30 -5.20 11.28 17.57
N ARG A 31 -4.85 12.54 17.83
CA ARG A 31 -5.24 13.66 16.96
C ARG A 31 -4.37 13.65 15.71
N ILE A 32 -4.98 13.49 14.56
CA ILE A 32 -4.28 13.36 13.29
C ILE A 32 -3.76 14.72 12.84
N THR A 33 -2.48 14.78 12.49
CA THR A 33 -1.84 15.98 11.92
C THR A 33 -1.62 15.85 10.42
N SER A 34 -1.49 14.62 9.92
CA SER A 34 -1.48 14.31 8.51
C SER A 34 -1.98 12.89 8.26
N SER A 35 -2.66 12.68 7.13
CA SER A 35 -3.09 11.36 6.69
C SER A 35 -2.90 11.18 5.19
N GLY A 36 -2.32 10.05 4.78
CA GLY A 36 -2.12 9.74 3.37
C GLY A 36 -3.41 9.31 2.65
N LEU A 37 -3.45 9.58 1.35
CA LEU A 37 -4.30 8.88 0.40
C LEU A 37 -3.48 7.75 -0.26
N CYS A 38 -3.94 6.51 -0.11
CA CYS A 38 -3.26 5.34 -0.66
C CYS A 38 -3.93 4.86 -1.95
N GLY A 39 -3.17 4.14 -2.80
CA GLY A 39 -3.74 3.44 -3.95
C GLY A 39 -4.79 2.42 -3.54
N SER A 40 -4.64 1.80 -2.37
CA SER A 40 -5.60 0.86 -1.81
C SER A 40 -6.95 1.51 -1.46
N ASP A 41 -6.96 2.79 -1.07
CA ASP A 41 -8.21 3.55 -0.87
C ASP A 41 -9.01 3.68 -2.19
N LEU A 42 -8.34 3.73 -3.34
CA LEU A 42 -9.01 3.72 -4.64
C LEU A 42 -9.66 2.36 -4.96
N HIS A 43 -9.16 1.26 -4.40
CA HIS A 43 -9.85 -0.03 -4.51
C HIS A 43 -11.17 0.01 -3.72
N LEU A 44 -11.22 0.64 -2.55
CA LEU A 44 -12.46 0.88 -1.77
C LEU A 44 -13.42 1.80 -2.54
N TYR A 45 -12.88 2.81 -3.21
CA TYR A 45 -13.62 3.80 -4.01
C TYR A 45 -14.26 3.19 -5.27
N GLU A 46 -13.68 2.12 -5.84
CA GLU A 46 -14.06 1.60 -7.17
C GLU A 46 -14.47 0.12 -7.22
N VAL A 47 -13.65 -0.79 -6.67
CA VAL A 47 -13.70 -2.24 -6.95
C VAL A 47 -14.28 -3.02 -5.77
N LEU A 48 -13.90 -2.67 -4.55
CA LEU A 48 -14.27 -3.37 -3.32
C LEU A 48 -15.61 -2.89 -2.73
N THR A 49 -16.41 -2.15 -3.51
CA THR A 49 -17.71 -1.60 -3.09
C THR A 49 -18.70 -2.64 -2.53
N PRO A 50 -18.69 -3.94 -2.91
CA PRO A 50 -19.55 -4.95 -2.28
C PRO A 50 -19.24 -5.19 -0.79
N PHE A 51 -18.03 -4.82 -0.34
CA PHE A 51 -17.54 -5.02 1.03
C PHE A 51 -17.51 -3.73 1.86
N MET A 52 -18.04 -2.63 1.31
CA MET A 52 -18.14 -1.33 1.95
C MET A 52 -19.57 -1.00 2.39
N THR A 53 -19.67 -0.27 3.50
CA THR A 53 -20.92 0.25 4.05
C THR A 53 -20.91 1.78 4.00
N PRO A 54 -22.01 2.44 3.56
CA PRO A 54 -22.12 3.88 3.69
C PRO A 54 -21.87 4.34 5.13
N GLY A 55 -20.98 5.31 5.32
CA GLY A 55 -20.52 5.78 6.62
C GLY A 55 -19.18 5.21 7.09
N ASP A 56 -18.62 4.20 6.42
CA ASP A 56 -17.28 3.68 6.75
C ASP A 56 -16.24 4.80 6.61
N ILE A 57 -15.45 5.03 7.66
CA ILE A 57 -14.41 6.06 7.70
C ILE A 57 -13.14 5.52 7.04
N LEU A 58 -12.59 6.24 6.07
CA LEU A 58 -11.47 5.79 5.22
C LEU A 58 -10.09 6.20 5.74
N GLY A 59 -9.05 5.64 5.12
CA GLY A 59 -7.65 6.01 5.30
C GLY A 59 -6.91 5.23 6.37
N HIS A 60 -5.64 4.97 6.13
CA HIS A 60 -4.82 4.11 6.98
C HIS A 60 -3.34 4.52 6.99
N GLU A 61 -3.07 5.77 6.64
CA GLU A 61 -1.72 6.32 6.60
C GLU A 61 -1.51 7.53 7.52
N PRO A 62 -1.79 7.43 8.84
CA PRO A 62 -1.75 8.58 9.72
C PRO A 62 -0.41 8.79 10.43
N ILE A 63 -0.20 10.06 10.75
CA ILE A 63 0.70 10.58 11.77
C ILE A 63 -0.08 11.58 12.62
N GLY A 64 0.25 11.64 13.90
CA GLY A 64 -0.45 12.53 14.81
C GLY A 64 0.18 12.64 16.18
N VAL A 65 -0.59 13.24 17.08
CA VAL A 65 -0.22 13.46 18.49
C VAL A 65 -1.17 12.66 19.36
N VAL A 66 -0.63 11.90 20.31
CA VAL A 66 -1.43 11.19 21.30
C VAL A 66 -2.19 12.20 22.17
N GLU A 67 -3.50 12.04 22.31
CA GLU A 67 -4.36 12.85 23.18
C GLU A 67 -4.72 12.10 24.47
N GLU A 68 -5.00 10.80 24.36
CA GLU A 68 -5.42 9.95 25.47
C GLU A 68 -4.89 8.52 25.27
N VAL A 69 -4.58 7.82 26.36
CA VAL A 69 -4.18 6.41 26.35
C VAL A 69 -4.97 5.62 27.39
N GLY A 70 -5.31 4.38 27.04
CA GLY A 70 -5.89 3.43 27.98
C GLY A 70 -4.86 2.91 29.00
N ALA A 71 -5.36 2.36 30.10
CA ALA A 71 -4.51 1.90 31.23
C ALA A 71 -3.54 0.74 30.89
N GLY A 72 -3.73 0.07 29.75
CA GLY A 72 -2.90 -1.01 29.24
C GLY A 72 -1.82 -0.56 28.26
N VAL A 73 -1.61 0.75 28.08
CA VAL A 73 -0.60 1.33 27.18
C VAL A 73 0.54 1.94 28.02
N PRO A 74 1.67 1.25 28.21
CA PRO A 74 2.71 1.68 29.14
C PRO A 74 3.67 2.75 28.57
N ASP A 75 3.88 2.75 27.25
CA ASP A 75 5.01 3.47 26.62
C ASP A 75 4.58 4.73 25.82
N LEU A 76 3.30 5.10 25.89
CA LEU A 76 2.73 6.31 25.27
C LEU A 76 2.06 7.19 26.32
N GLN A 77 2.11 8.50 26.09
CA GLN A 77 1.41 9.50 26.89
C GLN A 77 0.91 10.64 25.98
N ALA A 78 -0.03 11.43 26.50
CA ALA A 78 -0.51 12.62 25.81
C ALA A 78 0.65 13.55 25.44
N GLY A 79 0.62 14.06 24.20
CA GLY A 79 1.68 14.90 23.63
C GLY A 79 2.75 14.15 22.82
N ASP A 80 2.85 12.83 22.94
CA ASP A 80 3.78 12.05 22.10
C ASP A 80 3.38 12.15 20.62
N ARG A 81 4.36 12.42 19.74
CA ARG A 81 4.19 12.28 18.29
C ARG A 81 4.35 10.84 17.86
N VAL A 82 3.39 10.33 17.09
CA VAL A 82 3.37 8.94 16.65
C VAL A 82 2.96 8.80 15.19
N VAL A 83 3.56 7.83 14.51
CA VAL A 83 3.04 7.26 13.26
C VAL A 83 2.32 5.97 13.58
N VAL A 84 1.14 5.75 13.00
CA VAL A 84 0.37 4.51 13.26
C VAL A 84 0.43 3.62 12.03
N PRO A 85 0.98 2.40 12.13
CA PRO A 85 0.91 1.40 11.07
C PRO A 85 -0.52 1.10 10.63
N PHE A 86 -0.73 0.84 9.34
CA PHE A 86 -2.05 0.54 8.79
C PHE A 86 -2.68 -0.74 9.37
N GLN A 87 -1.85 -1.71 9.78
CA GLN A 87 -2.30 -2.96 10.41
C GLN A 87 -2.37 -2.87 11.93
N ILE A 88 -3.41 -3.49 12.50
CA ILE A 88 -3.65 -3.51 13.95
C ILE A 88 -3.13 -4.84 14.48
N ALA A 89 -2.15 -4.82 15.39
CA ALA A 89 -1.49 -6.04 15.89
C ALA A 89 -1.18 -5.95 17.38
N CYS A 90 -1.22 -7.08 18.09
CA CYS A 90 -1.06 -7.13 19.55
C CYS A 90 0.39 -7.12 20.06
N GLY A 91 1.35 -7.46 19.19
CA GLY A 91 2.78 -7.50 19.52
C GLY A 91 3.25 -8.73 20.30
N ASN A 92 2.37 -9.63 20.74
CA ASN A 92 2.72 -10.73 21.64
C ASN A 92 2.28 -12.14 21.18
N CYS A 93 1.37 -12.27 20.21
CA CYS A 93 1.00 -13.57 19.65
C CYS A 93 2.13 -14.17 18.82
N TRP A 94 2.04 -15.47 18.49
CA TRP A 94 3.12 -16.18 17.76
C TRP A 94 3.45 -15.51 16.43
N MET A 95 2.43 -15.08 15.69
CA MET A 95 2.60 -14.38 14.41
C MET A 95 3.33 -13.03 14.59
N CYS A 96 2.99 -12.25 15.63
CA CYS A 96 3.68 -11.00 15.91
C CYS A 96 5.15 -11.23 16.29
N LEU A 97 5.42 -12.20 17.16
CA LEU A 97 6.78 -12.52 17.64
C LEU A 97 7.69 -13.10 16.54
N THR A 98 7.11 -13.70 15.51
CA THR A 98 7.84 -14.20 14.33
C THR A 98 7.95 -13.17 13.20
N GLY A 99 7.53 -11.92 13.44
CA GLY A 99 7.69 -10.82 12.48
C GLY A 99 6.58 -10.74 11.42
N LEU A 100 5.41 -11.33 11.70
CA LEU A 100 4.22 -11.34 10.84
C LEU A 100 3.01 -10.62 11.48
N PRO A 101 3.12 -9.34 11.89
CA PRO A 101 2.00 -8.60 12.49
C PRO A 101 0.75 -8.51 11.61
N THR A 102 0.84 -8.59 10.28
CA THR A 102 -0.36 -8.64 9.41
C THR A 102 -1.14 -9.96 9.53
N GLN A 103 -0.57 -10.96 10.21
CA GLN A 103 -1.21 -12.23 10.53
C GLN A 103 -1.51 -12.35 12.03
N CYS A 104 -1.55 -11.23 12.76
CA CYS A 104 -1.78 -11.22 14.21
C CYS A 104 -3.02 -12.04 14.60
N GLU A 105 -2.84 -13.05 15.45
CA GLU A 105 -3.90 -13.98 15.89
C GLU A 105 -4.97 -13.29 16.75
N THR A 106 -4.61 -12.21 17.44
CA THR A 106 -5.53 -11.46 18.32
C THR A 106 -6.50 -10.59 17.53
N THR A 107 -6.05 -10.00 16.44
CA THR A 107 -6.84 -9.06 15.62
C THR A 107 -7.26 -9.67 14.29
N GLN A 108 -6.99 -10.96 14.08
CA GLN A 108 -7.35 -11.69 12.89
C GLN A 108 -8.86 -11.66 12.65
N VAL A 109 -9.29 -11.36 11.43
CA VAL A 109 -10.70 -11.36 11.04
C VAL A 109 -11.12 -12.76 10.60
N THR A 110 -11.18 -13.67 11.57
CA THR A 110 -11.43 -15.11 11.36
C THR A 110 -12.77 -15.40 10.68
N GLY A 111 -13.80 -14.58 10.93
CA GLY A 111 -15.12 -14.70 10.30
C GLY A 111 -15.11 -14.51 8.77
N GLU A 112 -14.09 -13.84 8.24
CA GLU A 112 -13.90 -13.59 6.80
C GLU A 112 -12.71 -14.40 6.23
N GLY A 113 -12.03 -15.19 7.07
CA GLY A 113 -10.84 -15.95 6.67
C GLY A 113 -9.62 -15.07 6.32
N MET A 114 -9.59 -13.83 6.82
CA MET A 114 -8.54 -12.86 6.51
C MET A 114 -7.51 -12.73 7.65
N GLY A 115 -6.44 -11.98 7.40
CA GLY A 115 -5.40 -11.66 8.38
C GLY A 115 -5.86 -10.66 9.45
N ALA A 116 -4.90 -9.97 10.05
CA ALA A 116 -5.14 -8.94 11.06
C ALA A 116 -6.03 -7.80 10.53
N ALA A 117 -6.86 -7.23 11.40
CA ALA A 117 -7.68 -6.06 11.09
C ALA A 117 -6.82 -4.86 10.64
N LEU A 118 -7.38 -4.06 9.73
CA LEU A 118 -6.74 -2.89 9.15
C LEU A 118 -7.60 -1.63 9.41
N PHE A 119 -6.94 -0.48 9.58
CA PHE A 119 -7.65 0.80 9.65
C PHE A 119 -8.29 1.16 8.31
N GLY A 120 -9.47 1.78 8.35
CA GLY A 120 -10.11 2.42 7.21
C GLY A 120 -10.34 1.53 6.01
N TYR A 121 -10.52 0.22 6.23
CA TYR A 121 -10.61 -0.79 5.19
C TYR A 121 -11.94 -1.56 5.22
N THR A 122 -12.14 -2.47 4.26
CA THR A 122 -13.40 -3.21 4.10
C THR A 122 -13.75 -4.10 5.31
N ARG A 123 -14.99 -4.60 5.37
CA ARG A 123 -15.42 -5.61 6.37
C ARG A 123 -14.55 -6.86 6.39
N LEU A 124 -13.91 -7.21 5.26
CA LEU A 124 -12.99 -8.35 5.17
C LEU A 124 -11.82 -8.21 6.16
N TYR A 125 -11.46 -6.97 6.49
CA TYR A 125 -10.41 -6.64 7.47
C TYR A 125 -10.97 -5.88 8.68
N GLY A 126 -12.23 -6.15 9.03
CA GLY A 126 -12.83 -5.75 10.30
C GLY A 126 -13.55 -4.41 10.30
N ALA A 127 -13.51 -3.65 9.21
CA ALA A 127 -14.15 -2.33 9.10
C ALA A 127 -13.83 -1.39 10.28
N VAL A 128 -12.58 -1.40 10.74
CA VAL A 128 -12.14 -0.50 11.82
C VAL A 128 -12.06 0.92 11.26
N PRO A 129 -12.63 1.94 11.93
CA PRO A 129 -12.60 3.32 11.47
C PRO A 129 -11.20 3.80 11.08
N GLY A 130 -11.10 4.43 9.92
CA GLY A 130 -9.86 4.93 9.35
C GLY A 130 -9.40 6.30 9.87
N ALA A 131 -8.31 6.76 9.29
CA ALA A 131 -7.51 7.86 9.78
C ALA A 131 -7.49 9.10 8.86
N GLN A 132 -8.30 9.14 7.80
CA GLN A 132 -8.63 10.40 7.13
C GLN A 132 -9.72 11.12 7.93
N ALA A 133 -9.36 11.56 9.13
CA ALA A 133 -10.23 12.16 10.14
C ALA A 133 -9.42 13.09 11.05
N GLU A 134 -10.09 13.88 11.89
CA GLU A 134 -9.40 14.74 12.88
C GLU A 134 -8.82 13.93 14.06
N TYR A 135 -9.45 12.81 14.43
CA TYR A 135 -8.97 11.90 15.47
C TYR A 135 -9.10 10.44 15.03
N LEU A 136 -8.26 9.58 15.60
CA LEU A 136 -8.26 8.13 15.38
C LEU A 136 -8.22 7.41 16.73
N ARG A 137 -9.10 6.41 16.92
CA ARG A 137 -8.92 5.39 17.95
C ARG A 137 -7.94 4.34 17.42
N VAL A 138 -6.87 4.10 18.15
CA VAL A 138 -5.84 3.11 17.82
C VAL A 138 -5.94 1.94 18.80
N PRO A 139 -6.52 0.79 18.41
CA PRO A 139 -6.47 -0.41 19.22
C PRO A 139 -5.06 -0.99 19.26
N GLN A 140 -4.75 -1.73 20.32
CA GLN A 140 -3.44 -2.35 20.52
C GLN A 140 -2.28 -1.31 20.50
N ALA A 141 -2.53 -0.13 21.07
CA ALA A 141 -1.60 0.99 21.09
C ALA A 141 -0.33 0.73 21.92
N GLN A 142 -0.29 -0.32 22.74
CA GLN A 142 0.94 -0.78 23.38
C GLN A 142 1.99 -1.33 22.39
N TYR A 143 1.61 -1.62 21.14
CA TYR A 143 2.52 -2.17 20.12
C TYR A 143 2.55 -1.39 18.80
N GLY A 144 1.37 -0.98 18.30
CA GLY A 144 1.20 -0.41 16.96
C GLY A 144 1.96 0.91 16.74
N PRO A 145 1.63 1.99 17.47
CA PRO A 145 2.23 3.31 17.29
C PRO A 145 3.77 3.31 17.36
N ILE A 146 4.37 4.03 16.43
CA ILE A 146 5.81 4.28 16.35
C ILE A 146 6.06 5.70 16.86
N LYS A 147 6.68 5.84 18.03
CA LYS A 147 7.07 7.15 18.56
C LYS A 147 8.17 7.75 17.70
N ILE A 148 8.02 9.03 17.35
CA ILE A 148 8.96 9.77 16.48
C ILE A 148 9.43 11.04 17.17
N PRO A 149 10.59 11.59 16.80
CA PRO A 149 11.10 12.81 17.41
C PRO A 149 10.25 14.05 17.06
N ASP A 150 10.31 15.04 17.95
CA ASP A 150 9.85 16.40 17.68
C ASP A 150 10.83 17.11 16.73
N GLY A 151 10.33 18.10 15.98
CA GLY A 151 11.15 18.95 15.11
C GLY A 151 10.84 18.77 13.63
N PRO A 152 11.16 17.62 13.00
CA PRO A 152 10.88 17.42 11.58
C PRO A 152 9.38 17.47 11.27
N ALA A 153 9.07 17.96 10.07
CA ALA A 153 7.71 17.95 9.54
C ALA A 153 7.17 16.52 9.45
N ASP A 154 5.84 16.39 9.48
CA ASP A 154 5.17 15.10 9.41
C ASP A 154 5.60 14.27 8.19
N ASP A 155 5.86 14.92 7.08
CA ASP A 155 6.33 14.35 5.82
C ASP A 155 7.57 13.46 6.00
N ARG A 156 8.47 13.79 6.95
CA ARG A 156 9.65 12.98 7.26
C ARG A 156 9.29 11.56 7.72
N PHE A 157 8.16 11.40 8.40
CA PHE A 157 7.83 10.16 9.10
C PHE A 157 6.51 9.53 8.67
N VAL A 158 5.57 10.29 8.09
CA VAL A 158 4.20 9.81 7.79
C VAL A 158 4.21 8.53 6.95
N TYR A 159 5.18 8.35 6.05
CA TYR A 159 5.26 7.17 5.20
C TYR A 159 5.64 5.88 5.94
N LEU A 160 6.08 5.96 7.21
CA LEU A 160 6.24 4.80 8.09
C LEU A 160 4.90 4.09 8.38
N SER A 161 3.75 4.74 8.14
CA SER A 161 2.44 4.11 8.35
C SER A 161 2.16 3.00 7.33
N ASP A 162 2.69 3.10 6.10
CA ASP A 162 2.43 2.19 4.98
C ASP A 162 3.54 2.26 3.91
N VAL A 163 3.56 3.33 3.10
CA VAL A 163 4.31 3.37 1.83
C VAL A 163 5.75 2.90 1.96
N LEU A 164 6.48 3.41 2.94
CA LEU A 164 7.90 3.13 3.10
C LEU A 164 8.15 1.70 3.58
N PRO A 165 7.51 1.20 4.66
CA PRO A 165 7.59 -0.22 5.02
C PRO A 165 7.11 -1.19 3.94
N THR A 166 6.09 -0.83 3.17
CA THR A 166 5.60 -1.63 2.04
C THR A 166 6.65 -1.74 0.94
N ALA A 167 7.22 -0.62 0.52
CA ALA A 167 8.34 -0.59 -0.41
C ALA A 167 9.59 -1.32 0.11
N TRP A 168 9.90 -1.14 1.41
CA TRP A 168 11.01 -1.81 2.07
C TRP A 168 10.85 -3.32 2.08
N GLN A 169 9.67 -3.81 2.49
CA GLN A 169 9.35 -5.23 2.43
C GLN A 169 9.48 -5.77 1.02
N ALA A 170 8.98 -5.04 0.01
CA ALA A 170 9.06 -5.46 -1.39
C ALA A 170 10.51 -5.63 -1.86
N VAL A 171 11.40 -4.70 -1.51
CA VAL A 171 12.84 -4.80 -1.84
C VAL A 171 13.52 -5.93 -1.05
N ARG A 172 13.20 -6.09 0.24
CA ARG A 172 13.75 -7.18 1.05
C ARG A 172 13.28 -8.55 0.58
N TYR A 173 12.03 -8.67 0.12
CA TYR A 173 11.45 -9.89 -0.42
C TYR A 173 11.97 -10.18 -1.82
N ALA A 174 12.30 -9.16 -2.61
CA ALA A 174 12.95 -9.33 -3.90
C ALA A 174 14.33 -10.02 -3.78
N GLU A 175 14.98 -9.92 -2.60
CA GLU A 175 16.28 -10.56 -2.31
C GLU A 175 17.30 -10.32 -3.43
N VAL A 176 17.39 -9.05 -3.87
CA VAL A 176 18.33 -8.64 -4.91
C VAL A 176 19.75 -8.94 -4.40
N PRO A 177 20.57 -9.71 -5.14
CA PRO A 177 21.94 -9.96 -4.72
C PRO A 177 22.75 -8.67 -4.73
N GLU A 178 23.84 -8.62 -3.98
CA GLU A 178 24.79 -7.49 -4.04
C GLU A 178 25.32 -7.34 -5.48
N GLY A 179 25.31 -6.11 -6.02
CA GLY A 179 25.60 -5.88 -7.44
C GLY A 179 24.48 -6.31 -8.41
N GLY A 180 23.35 -6.77 -7.87
CA GLY A 180 22.22 -7.28 -8.63
C GLY A 180 21.36 -6.21 -9.25
N SER A 181 20.36 -6.68 -9.99
CA SER A 181 19.42 -5.86 -10.72
C SER A 181 17.97 -6.14 -10.34
N VAL A 182 17.15 -5.10 -10.26
CA VAL A 182 15.72 -5.20 -9.97
C VAL A 182 14.90 -4.37 -10.94
N ALA A 183 13.80 -4.94 -11.44
CA ALA A 183 12.78 -4.17 -12.15
C ALA A 183 11.57 -3.93 -11.24
N VAL A 184 11.02 -2.72 -11.26
CA VAL A 184 9.82 -2.34 -10.52
C VAL A 184 8.72 -2.03 -11.53
N LEU A 185 7.65 -2.83 -11.52
CA LEU A 185 6.47 -2.62 -12.34
C LEU A 185 5.48 -1.73 -11.58
N GLY A 186 5.10 -0.61 -12.18
CA GLY A 186 4.32 0.44 -11.56
C GLY A 186 5.19 1.38 -10.74
N LEU A 187 5.12 2.68 -11.04
CA LEU A 187 5.83 3.78 -10.36
C LEU A 187 4.85 4.72 -9.63
N GLY A 188 3.75 4.17 -9.11
CA GLY A 188 2.94 4.84 -8.09
C GLY A 188 3.73 5.01 -6.78
N PRO A 189 3.09 5.47 -5.68
CA PRO A 189 3.78 5.69 -4.40
C PRO A 189 4.67 4.54 -3.93
N ILE A 190 4.15 3.31 -3.94
CA ILE A 190 4.91 2.12 -3.52
C ILE A 190 6.09 1.86 -4.45
N GLY A 191 5.87 1.93 -5.77
CA GLY A 191 6.89 1.65 -6.76
C GLY A 191 8.03 2.66 -6.79
N ASP A 192 7.71 3.96 -6.77
CA ASP A 192 8.72 5.03 -6.64
C ASP A 192 9.53 4.83 -5.35
N MET A 193 8.85 4.58 -4.23
CA MET A 193 9.54 4.32 -2.97
C MET A 193 10.39 3.04 -3.02
N ALA A 194 9.93 1.98 -3.69
CA ALA A 194 10.69 0.75 -3.86
C ALA A 194 11.96 0.98 -4.70
N CYS A 195 11.90 1.81 -5.75
CA CYS A 195 13.09 2.19 -6.51
C CYS A 195 14.11 2.93 -5.64
N ARG A 196 13.65 3.84 -4.76
CA ARG A 196 14.51 4.58 -3.82
C ARG A 196 15.15 3.65 -2.81
N VAL A 197 14.36 2.76 -2.21
CA VAL A 197 14.85 1.77 -1.24
C VAL A 197 15.86 0.82 -1.90
N ALA A 198 15.57 0.31 -3.10
CA ALA A 198 16.48 -0.59 -3.83
C ALA A 198 17.86 0.07 -4.05
N ARG A 199 17.88 1.35 -4.42
CA ARG A 199 19.13 2.10 -4.60
C ARG A 199 19.92 2.25 -3.30
N VAL A 200 19.28 2.67 -2.20
CA VAL A 200 20.02 2.89 -0.94
C VAL A 200 20.42 1.59 -0.25
N THR A 201 19.76 0.48 -0.57
CA THR A 201 20.08 -0.86 -0.05
C THR A 201 21.01 -1.68 -0.95
N GLY A 202 21.53 -1.09 -2.02
CA GLY A 202 22.68 -1.64 -2.76
C GLY A 202 22.37 -2.37 -4.07
N ALA A 203 21.16 -2.22 -4.64
CA ALA A 203 20.91 -2.67 -6.01
C ALA A 203 21.73 -1.83 -7.00
N GLU A 204 22.53 -2.47 -7.86
CA GLU A 204 23.38 -1.79 -8.84
C GLU A 204 22.55 -1.20 -9.98
N ARG A 205 21.53 -1.94 -10.42
CA ARG A 205 20.63 -1.52 -11.51
C ARG A 205 19.18 -1.59 -11.05
N VAL A 206 18.50 -0.46 -11.17
CA VAL A 206 17.06 -0.35 -10.88
C VAL A 206 16.36 0.10 -12.15
N PHE A 207 15.46 -0.76 -12.65
CA PHE A 207 14.62 -0.48 -13.80
C PHE A 207 13.20 -0.13 -13.33
N GLY A 208 12.63 0.98 -13.79
CA GLY A 208 11.25 1.38 -13.46
C GLY A 208 10.34 1.31 -14.67
N VAL A 209 9.17 0.70 -14.55
CA VAL A 209 8.21 0.57 -15.66
C VAL A 209 6.87 1.22 -15.26
N ASP A 210 6.39 2.17 -16.05
CA ASP A 210 5.06 2.78 -15.88
C ASP A 210 4.59 3.34 -17.24
N LEU A 211 3.35 3.82 -17.29
CA LEU A 211 2.71 4.47 -18.45
C LEU A 211 2.42 5.96 -18.21
N VAL A 212 2.64 6.46 -16.99
CA VAL A 212 2.41 7.86 -16.59
C VAL A 212 3.73 8.64 -16.68
N PRO A 213 3.84 9.63 -17.60
CA PRO A 213 5.08 10.35 -17.84
C PRO A 213 5.66 11.03 -16.59
N GLU A 214 4.82 11.57 -15.72
CA GLU A 214 5.22 12.27 -14.48
C GLU A 214 5.86 11.30 -13.48
N ARG A 215 5.33 10.07 -13.38
CA ARG A 215 5.89 9.01 -12.52
C ARG A 215 7.24 8.53 -13.05
N LEU A 216 7.33 8.33 -14.36
CA LEU A 216 8.59 7.98 -15.03
C LEU A 216 9.65 9.08 -14.82
N GLN A 217 9.27 10.35 -14.99
CA GLN A 217 10.20 11.46 -14.80
C GLN A 217 10.73 11.52 -13.36
N ARG A 218 9.83 11.40 -12.38
CA ARG A 218 10.19 11.41 -10.96
C ARG A 218 11.20 10.32 -10.59
N ALA A 219 11.04 9.11 -11.15
CA ALA A 219 12.00 8.03 -10.94
C ALA A 219 13.35 8.31 -11.64
N ARG A 220 13.33 8.84 -12.88
CA ARG A 220 14.56 9.24 -13.62
C ARG A 220 15.38 10.30 -12.89
N ASP A 221 14.72 11.30 -12.31
CA ASP A 221 15.39 12.35 -11.54
C ASP A 221 16.16 11.80 -10.34
N ARG A 222 15.85 10.55 -9.95
CA ARG A 222 16.52 9.79 -8.89
C ARG A 222 17.41 8.67 -9.44
N GLY A 223 17.84 8.74 -10.70
CA GLY A 223 18.80 7.81 -11.29
C GLY A 223 18.25 6.42 -11.60
N VAL A 224 16.93 6.25 -11.66
CA VAL A 224 16.30 5.00 -12.11
C VAL A 224 16.26 4.98 -13.64
N GLU A 225 16.63 3.86 -14.26
CA GLU A 225 16.45 3.67 -15.70
C GLU A 225 14.99 3.29 -15.98
N THR A 226 14.24 4.16 -16.65
CA THR A 226 12.79 3.98 -16.80
C THR A 226 12.37 3.56 -18.20
N PHE A 227 11.37 2.68 -18.29
CA PHE A 227 10.75 2.22 -19.52
C PHE A 227 9.29 2.67 -19.56
N ASP A 228 8.93 3.46 -20.58
CA ASP A 228 7.57 3.90 -20.81
C ASP A 228 6.80 2.81 -21.56
N LEU A 229 5.80 2.21 -20.91
CA LEU A 229 5.01 1.12 -21.48
C LEU A 229 4.35 1.48 -22.82
N ARG A 230 4.09 2.77 -23.07
CA ARG A 230 3.45 3.28 -24.29
C ARG A 230 4.40 3.34 -25.49
N SER A 231 5.70 3.16 -25.26
CA SER A 231 6.72 3.19 -26.31
C SER A 231 6.97 1.82 -26.94
N PHE A 232 6.18 0.80 -26.58
CA PHE A 232 6.29 -0.56 -27.05
C PHE A 232 4.96 -1.01 -27.67
N ASP A 233 5.03 -1.73 -28.79
CA ASP A 233 3.82 -2.23 -29.47
C ASP A 233 3.20 -3.40 -28.69
N ASP A 234 4.04 -4.19 -28.02
CA ASP A 234 3.61 -5.24 -27.11
C ASP A 234 4.56 -5.46 -25.92
N GLU A 235 4.09 -6.30 -24.99
CA GLU A 235 4.82 -6.65 -23.76
C GLU A 235 6.17 -7.34 -24.02
N LYS A 236 6.32 -8.08 -25.13
CA LYS A 236 7.56 -8.81 -25.43
C LYS A 236 8.68 -7.85 -25.81
N GLU A 237 8.35 -6.76 -26.48
CA GLU A 237 9.33 -5.73 -26.82
C GLU A 237 9.87 -5.03 -25.56
N LEU A 238 8.98 -4.70 -24.61
CA LEU A 238 9.36 -4.18 -23.30
C LEU A 238 10.29 -5.16 -22.57
N VAL A 239 9.91 -6.45 -22.50
CA VAL A 239 10.71 -7.48 -21.85
C VAL A 239 12.07 -7.62 -22.53
N ALA A 240 12.12 -7.62 -23.87
CA ALA A 240 13.37 -7.67 -24.62
C ALA A 240 14.26 -6.46 -24.29
N ALA A 241 13.70 -5.25 -24.27
CA ALA A 241 14.45 -4.03 -23.98
C ALA A 241 15.11 -4.04 -22.59
N ILE A 242 14.43 -4.57 -21.57
CA ILE A 242 15.00 -4.71 -20.22
C ILE A 242 16.00 -5.89 -20.16
N ARG A 243 15.72 -6.99 -20.86
CA ARG A 243 16.66 -8.12 -20.97
C ARG A 243 17.97 -7.70 -21.62
N ASP A 244 17.95 -6.83 -22.62
CA ASP A 244 19.15 -6.29 -23.25
C ASP A 244 20.02 -5.50 -22.26
N ARG A 245 19.43 -4.92 -21.21
CA ARG A 245 20.17 -4.30 -20.10
C ARG A 245 20.74 -5.28 -19.09
N THR A 246 20.44 -6.57 -19.22
CA THR A 246 20.82 -7.62 -18.28
C THR A 246 21.45 -8.81 -19.01
N ASP A 247 22.17 -8.54 -20.10
CA ASP A 247 22.85 -9.53 -20.95
C ASP A 247 21.92 -10.66 -21.44
N GLY A 248 20.67 -10.32 -21.74
CA GLY A 248 19.64 -11.26 -22.20
C GLY A 248 19.02 -12.13 -21.09
N ARG A 249 19.48 -12.01 -19.83
CA ARG A 249 19.02 -12.89 -18.74
C ARG A 249 17.68 -12.45 -18.15
N GLY A 250 17.41 -11.15 -18.10
CA GLY A 250 16.40 -10.55 -17.25
C GLY A 250 16.98 -10.11 -15.90
N PRO A 251 16.29 -9.21 -15.17
CA PRO A 251 16.73 -8.77 -13.84
C PRO A 251 16.72 -9.92 -12.83
N ASP A 252 17.54 -9.80 -11.78
CA ASP A 252 17.62 -10.77 -10.69
C ASP A 252 16.31 -10.88 -9.92
N ALA A 253 15.62 -9.76 -9.78
CA ALA A 253 14.31 -9.71 -9.18
C ALA A 253 13.35 -8.76 -9.91
N VAL A 254 12.06 -9.01 -9.74
CA VAL A 254 11.00 -8.11 -10.18
C VAL A 254 10.08 -7.80 -9.01
N ILE A 255 9.77 -6.53 -8.80
CA ILE A 255 8.77 -6.06 -7.84
C ILE A 255 7.51 -5.69 -8.61
N ASP A 256 6.39 -6.33 -8.31
CA ASP A 256 5.08 -5.89 -8.77
C ASP A 256 4.47 -4.93 -7.75
N ALA A 257 4.43 -3.64 -8.09
CA ALA A 257 3.80 -2.58 -7.33
C ALA A 257 2.52 -2.04 -8.03
N VAL A 258 1.92 -2.85 -8.92
CA VAL A 258 0.68 -2.54 -9.62
C VAL A 258 -0.50 -3.26 -8.98
N GLY A 259 -0.45 -4.59 -8.91
CA GLY A 259 -1.57 -5.43 -8.48
C GLY A 259 -2.77 -5.38 -9.42
N THR A 260 -3.97 -5.50 -8.85
CA THR A 260 -5.25 -5.42 -9.57
C THR A 260 -5.55 -4.01 -10.05
N GLU A 261 -5.09 -3.66 -11.25
CA GLU A 261 -5.37 -2.34 -11.81
C GLU A 261 -6.88 -2.00 -11.83
N ALA A 262 -7.24 -0.77 -11.41
CA ALA A 262 -8.59 -0.23 -11.61
C ALA A 262 -8.89 0.14 -13.09
N HIS A 263 -7.90 0.14 -13.99
CA HIS A 263 -8.01 0.71 -15.35
C HIS A 263 -8.42 -0.31 -16.44
N GLY A 264 -9.71 -0.70 -16.49
CA GLY A 264 -10.25 -1.81 -17.29
C GLY A 264 -9.89 -1.91 -18.77
N SER A 265 -9.54 -3.12 -19.23
CA SER A 265 -9.93 -3.58 -20.57
C SER A 265 -11.47 -3.67 -20.64
N ALA A 266 -12.04 -3.39 -21.82
CA ALA A 266 -13.48 -3.23 -21.99
C ALA A 266 -14.31 -4.47 -21.57
N ALA A 267 -13.73 -5.68 -21.70
CA ALA A 267 -14.39 -6.94 -21.35
C ALA A 267 -14.53 -7.15 -19.82
N ALA A 268 -13.50 -6.80 -19.04
CA ALA A 268 -13.55 -6.88 -17.58
C ALA A 268 -14.53 -5.85 -16.98
N ARG A 269 -14.64 -4.67 -17.59
CA ARG A 269 -15.65 -3.66 -17.21
C ARG A 269 -17.07 -4.19 -17.35
N LEU A 270 -17.37 -4.93 -18.42
CA LEU A 270 -18.71 -5.48 -18.65
C LEU A 270 -19.06 -6.56 -17.62
N ALA A 271 -18.11 -7.44 -17.27
CA ALA A 271 -18.32 -8.44 -16.23
C ALA A 271 -18.53 -7.80 -14.85
N GLN A 272 -17.72 -6.80 -14.48
CA GLN A 272 -17.88 -6.06 -13.21
C GLN A 272 -19.17 -5.23 -13.17
N GLN A 273 -19.60 -4.64 -14.28
CA GLN A 273 -20.88 -3.93 -14.37
C GLN A 273 -22.07 -4.88 -14.21
N ALA A 274 -21.99 -6.07 -14.79
CA ALA A 274 -23.02 -7.10 -14.65
C ALA A 274 -23.12 -7.63 -13.19
N SER A 275 -21.98 -7.82 -12.51
CA SER A 275 -21.98 -8.25 -11.10
C SER A 275 -22.49 -7.17 -10.14
N ALA A 276 -22.28 -5.89 -10.44
CA ALA A 276 -22.80 -4.77 -9.65
C ALA A 276 -24.35 -4.63 -9.71
N LEU A 277 -25.01 -5.25 -10.69
CA LEU A 277 -26.47 -5.30 -10.81
C LEU A 277 -27.11 -6.45 -10.01
N LEU A 278 -26.31 -7.35 -9.43
CA LEU A 278 -26.82 -8.44 -8.60
C LEU A 278 -27.18 -7.95 -7.19
N PRO A 279 -28.23 -8.50 -6.55
CA PRO A 279 -28.55 -8.19 -5.16
C PRO A 279 -27.33 -8.45 -4.25
N ARG A 280 -27.02 -7.52 -3.34
CA ARG A 280 -25.84 -7.59 -2.43
C ARG A 280 -25.62 -8.97 -1.78
N LYS A 281 -26.70 -9.68 -1.41
CA LYS A 281 -26.66 -11.01 -0.78
C LYS A 281 -26.20 -12.15 -1.70
N LEU A 282 -26.29 -11.97 -3.02
CA LEU A 282 -25.81 -12.92 -4.04
C LEU A 282 -24.52 -12.42 -4.70
N GLY A 283 -24.31 -11.09 -4.74
CA GLY A 283 -23.14 -10.47 -5.36
C GLY A 283 -21.82 -10.76 -4.64
N ALA A 284 -21.79 -10.68 -3.30
CA ALA A 284 -20.55 -10.88 -2.54
C ALA A 284 -19.99 -12.33 -2.64
N PRO A 285 -20.78 -13.41 -2.42
CA PRO A 285 -20.26 -14.78 -2.54
C PRO A 285 -19.86 -15.16 -3.97
N LEU A 286 -20.54 -14.61 -4.98
CA LEU A 286 -20.22 -14.86 -6.39
C LEU A 286 -18.97 -14.10 -6.83
N ALA A 287 -18.81 -12.85 -6.37
CA ALA A 287 -17.60 -12.05 -6.59
C ALA A 287 -16.38 -12.68 -5.89
N GLU A 288 -16.54 -13.21 -4.68
CA GLU A 288 -15.45 -13.93 -3.99
C GLU A 288 -15.00 -15.16 -4.77
N ARG A 289 -15.92 -15.95 -5.34
CA ARG A 289 -15.57 -17.23 -5.98
C ARG A 289 -15.12 -17.14 -7.44
N PHE A 290 -15.54 -16.10 -8.16
CA PHE A 290 -15.30 -15.94 -9.60
C PHE A 290 -14.59 -14.62 -9.95
N SER A 291 -14.04 -13.90 -8.98
CA SER A 291 -13.16 -12.76 -9.24
C SER A 291 -11.89 -13.26 -9.93
N ILE A 292 -11.57 -12.59 -11.03
CA ILE A 292 -10.32 -12.76 -11.76
C ILE A 292 -9.66 -11.38 -11.79
N ASP A 293 -8.40 -11.36 -11.38
CA ASP A 293 -7.59 -10.17 -11.33
C ASP A 293 -7.04 -9.80 -12.71
N ARG A 294 -6.49 -8.59 -12.80
CA ARG A 294 -5.66 -8.25 -13.96
C ARG A 294 -4.25 -8.71 -13.70
N LEU A 295 -3.89 -9.78 -14.40
CA LEU A 295 -2.62 -10.47 -14.24
C LEU A 295 -1.50 -9.96 -15.16
N ALA A 296 -1.72 -8.86 -15.89
CA ALA A 296 -0.74 -8.35 -16.86
C ALA A 296 0.62 -8.08 -16.20
N ALA A 297 0.65 -7.31 -15.10
CA ALA A 297 1.89 -7.03 -14.38
C ALA A 297 2.55 -8.30 -13.81
N LEU A 298 1.74 -9.24 -13.29
CA LEU A 298 2.25 -10.54 -12.82
C LEU A 298 2.88 -11.35 -13.95
N TYR A 299 2.23 -11.42 -15.12
CA TYR A 299 2.75 -12.14 -16.27
C TYR A 299 4.01 -11.48 -16.84
N THR A 300 4.04 -10.14 -16.88
CA THR A 300 5.25 -9.40 -17.23
C THR A 300 6.37 -9.70 -16.25
N ALA A 301 6.08 -9.75 -14.94
CA ALA A 301 7.09 -10.12 -13.95
C ALA A 301 7.60 -11.55 -14.16
N ILE A 302 6.69 -12.50 -14.42
CA ILE A 302 7.02 -13.91 -14.67
C ILE A 302 7.85 -14.07 -15.93
N ASP A 303 7.55 -13.37 -17.02
CA ASP A 303 8.39 -13.42 -18.22
C ASP A 303 9.72 -12.70 -17.99
N LEU A 304 9.69 -11.48 -17.47
CA LEU A 304 10.84 -10.61 -17.34
C LEU A 304 11.94 -11.17 -16.42
N VAL A 305 11.58 -11.66 -15.23
CA VAL A 305 12.56 -12.10 -14.22
C VAL A 305 13.49 -13.17 -14.78
N ARG A 306 14.78 -13.16 -14.43
CA ARG A 306 15.68 -14.22 -14.89
C ARG A 306 15.28 -15.59 -14.34
N ARG A 307 15.79 -16.65 -14.97
CA ARG A 307 15.74 -18.01 -14.41
C ARG A 307 16.41 -18.02 -13.02
N GLY A 308 15.78 -18.67 -12.05
CA GLY A 308 16.17 -18.71 -10.65
C GLY A 308 16.09 -17.36 -9.92
N GLY A 309 15.35 -16.40 -10.47
CA GLY A 309 15.14 -15.09 -9.85
C GLY A 309 13.90 -15.05 -8.97
N THR A 310 13.67 -13.88 -8.37
CA THR A 310 12.60 -13.67 -7.38
C THR A 310 11.59 -12.64 -7.85
N ILE A 311 10.31 -12.92 -7.63
CA ILE A 311 9.22 -11.95 -7.82
C ILE A 311 8.68 -11.57 -6.43
N SER A 312 8.70 -10.28 -6.12
CA SER A 312 8.06 -9.74 -4.93
C SER A 312 6.76 -9.03 -5.30
N LEU A 313 5.62 -9.59 -4.91
CA LEU A 313 4.30 -9.00 -5.16
C LEU A 313 3.89 -8.12 -3.99
N SER A 314 3.94 -6.81 -4.21
CA SER A 314 3.44 -5.80 -3.28
C SER A 314 2.05 -5.27 -3.67
N GLY A 315 1.69 -5.38 -4.96
CA GLY A 315 0.36 -5.07 -5.45
C GLY A 315 -0.72 -5.98 -4.85
N VAL A 316 -1.93 -5.43 -4.66
CA VAL A 316 -3.06 -6.18 -4.08
C VAL A 316 -3.71 -7.05 -5.15
N TYR A 317 -3.77 -8.35 -4.88
CA TYR A 317 -4.54 -9.36 -5.62
C TYR A 317 -5.67 -9.87 -4.73
N GLY A 318 -6.87 -9.99 -5.28
CA GLY A 318 -8.08 -10.45 -4.59
C GLY A 318 -8.85 -11.53 -5.35
N GLY A 319 -8.39 -11.89 -6.56
CA GLY A 319 -8.98 -12.90 -7.43
C GLY A 319 -8.73 -14.29 -6.89
N MET A 320 -9.81 -15.04 -6.67
CA MET A 320 -9.71 -16.43 -6.18
C MET A 320 -9.60 -17.47 -7.29
N ALA A 321 -9.72 -17.04 -8.56
CA ALA A 321 -9.75 -17.92 -9.73
C ALA A 321 -8.67 -17.59 -10.78
N ASP A 322 -7.58 -16.96 -10.34
CA ASP A 322 -6.53 -16.48 -11.23
C ASP A 322 -5.73 -17.62 -11.88
N PRO A 323 -5.62 -17.65 -13.22
CA PRO A 323 -4.78 -18.63 -13.90
C PRO A 323 -3.30 -18.34 -13.63
N ILE A 324 -2.60 -19.26 -12.98
CA ILE A 324 -1.16 -19.16 -12.72
C ILE A 324 -0.37 -20.07 -13.67
N PRO A 325 0.64 -19.57 -14.41
CA PRO A 325 1.41 -20.35 -15.37
C PRO A 325 2.45 -21.24 -14.66
N LEU A 326 1.97 -22.26 -13.93
CA LEU A 326 2.81 -23.14 -13.10
C LEU A 326 3.94 -23.82 -13.88
N LEU A 327 3.73 -24.16 -15.15
CA LEU A 327 4.78 -24.72 -16.02
C LEU A 327 5.98 -23.75 -16.12
N THR A 328 5.72 -22.48 -16.41
CA THR A 328 6.76 -21.46 -16.57
C THR A 328 7.43 -21.16 -15.24
N LEU A 329 6.66 -21.03 -14.16
CA LEU A 329 7.20 -20.79 -12.81
C LEU A 329 8.13 -21.92 -12.37
N PHE A 330 7.71 -23.17 -12.59
CA PHE A 330 8.48 -24.35 -12.25
C PHE A 330 9.75 -24.47 -13.11
N ASP A 331 9.62 -24.33 -14.44
CA ASP A 331 10.75 -24.43 -15.38
C ASP A 331 11.81 -23.34 -15.14
N LYS A 332 11.37 -22.12 -14.83
CA LYS A 332 12.28 -21.01 -14.50
C LYS A 332 12.78 -21.05 -13.07
N GLN A 333 12.29 -21.96 -12.22
CA GLN A 333 12.61 -22.03 -10.78
C GLN A 333 12.39 -20.68 -10.07
N ILE A 334 11.27 -20.01 -10.38
CA ILE A 334 10.96 -18.68 -9.83
C ILE A 334 10.55 -18.80 -8.37
N GLN A 335 11.12 -17.93 -7.54
CA GLN A 335 10.65 -17.70 -6.17
C GLN A 335 9.61 -16.58 -6.18
N ILE A 336 8.48 -16.76 -5.51
CA ILE A 336 7.47 -15.70 -5.36
C ILE A 336 7.27 -15.44 -3.87
N ARG A 337 7.36 -14.16 -3.48
CA ARG A 337 7.05 -13.68 -2.14
C ARG A 337 6.02 -12.57 -2.22
N MET A 338 5.07 -12.55 -1.29
CA MET A 338 3.92 -11.65 -1.36
C MET A 338 3.31 -11.41 0.02
N GLY A 339 2.41 -10.43 0.09
CA GLY A 339 1.55 -10.20 1.24
C GLY A 339 1.54 -8.75 1.69
N GLN A 340 0.60 -8.45 2.60
CA GLN A 340 0.52 -7.16 3.27
C GLN A 340 1.84 -6.83 3.98
N ALA A 341 2.19 -5.54 4.06
CA ALA A 341 3.43 -5.12 4.66
C ALA A 341 3.42 -5.25 6.18
N ASN A 342 4.43 -5.94 6.71
CA ASN A 342 4.62 -6.11 8.15
C ASN A 342 5.32 -4.88 8.74
N VAL A 343 4.67 -3.71 8.74
CA VAL A 343 5.29 -2.41 9.11
C VAL A 343 6.25 -2.47 10.32
N ARG A 344 5.78 -2.98 11.48
CA ARG A 344 6.61 -3.05 12.70
C ARG A 344 7.82 -3.98 12.58
N ARG A 345 7.83 -4.93 11.65
CA ARG A 345 9.00 -5.79 11.35
C ARG A 345 10.16 -4.98 10.76
N TRP A 346 9.86 -3.90 10.04
CA TRP A 346 10.83 -3.13 9.26
C TRP A 346 11.13 -1.75 9.86
N THR A 347 10.38 -1.31 10.87
CA THR A 347 10.52 0.03 11.46
C THR A 347 11.96 0.35 11.87
N ASP A 348 12.61 -0.55 12.62
CA ASP A 348 13.95 -0.31 13.14
C ASP A 348 15.03 -0.32 12.04
N ASP A 349 14.78 -1.03 10.94
CA ASP A 349 15.66 -1.02 9.76
C ASP A 349 15.51 0.27 8.94
N ILE A 350 14.32 0.89 8.97
CA ILE A 350 13.97 2.08 8.18
C ILE A 350 14.35 3.38 8.90
N LEU A 351 14.12 3.48 10.21
CA LEU A 351 14.34 4.72 10.99
C LEU A 351 15.73 5.35 10.77
N PRO A 352 16.84 4.58 10.64
CA PRO A 352 18.16 5.13 10.34
C PRO A 352 18.27 5.87 9.00
N TYR A 353 17.30 5.75 8.10
CA TYR A 353 17.25 6.43 6.80
C TYR A 353 16.36 7.68 6.82
N LEU A 354 15.69 7.99 7.93
CA LEU A 354 14.84 9.17 8.09
C LEU A 354 15.58 10.31 8.81
N THR A 355 16.82 10.53 8.40
CA THR A 355 17.73 11.56 8.93
C THR A 355 17.60 12.86 8.14
N ASP A 356 18.21 13.94 8.64
CA ASP A 356 18.18 15.26 8.00
C ASP A 356 18.85 15.31 6.62
N GLU A 357 19.68 14.32 6.28
CA GLU A 357 20.24 14.16 4.94
C GLU A 357 19.21 13.65 3.93
N ASP A 358 18.08 13.11 4.41
CA ASP A 358 16.97 12.58 3.63
C ASP A 358 17.40 11.70 2.44
N PRO A 359 18.14 10.60 2.68
CA PRO A 359 18.65 9.74 1.60
C PRO A 359 17.54 9.10 0.75
N LEU A 360 16.33 8.98 1.31
CA LEU A 360 15.15 8.47 0.62
C LEU A 360 14.34 9.57 -0.07
N GLY A 361 14.58 10.85 0.21
CA GLY A 361 13.80 11.97 -0.32
C GLY A 361 12.34 11.94 0.13
N VAL A 362 12.08 11.62 1.40
CA VAL A 362 10.72 11.55 1.95
C VAL A 362 10.10 12.94 2.13
N ASP A 363 10.89 13.98 2.39
CA ASP A 363 10.33 15.31 2.69
C ASP A 363 9.58 15.91 1.49
N ASP A 364 10.05 15.61 0.28
CA ASP A 364 9.42 16.01 -0.99
C ASP A 364 8.53 14.91 -1.59
N PHE A 365 8.24 13.86 -0.82
CA PHE A 365 7.58 12.69 -1.39
C PHE A 365 6.13 12.99 -1.82
N ALA A 366 5.41 13.74 -1.00
CA ALA A 366 4.06 14.20 -1.29
C ALA A 366 4.06 15.28 -2.38
N THR A 367 3.37 14.97 -3.48
CA THR A 367 3.09 15.91 -4.57
C THR A 367 2.04 16.95 -4.17
N HIS A 368 1.09 16.58 -3.32
CA HIS A 368 -0.05 17.42 -2.95
C HIS A 368 -0.29 17.37 -1.44
N ARG A 369 -0.61 18.53 -0.86
CA ARG A 369 -1.03 18.69 0.53
C ARG A 369 -2.35 19.47 0.52
N VAL A 370 -3.43 18.82 0.94
CA VAL A 370 -4.79 19.37 0.86
C VAL A 370 -5.45 19.38 2.24
N PRO A 371 -6.37 20.30 2.53
CA PRO A 371 -7.17 20.21 3.75
C PRO A 371 -8.11 18.99 3.67
N LEU A 372 -8.48 18.42 4.82
CA LEU A 372 -9.42 17.28 4.88
C LEU A 372 -10.76 17.57 4.18
N SER A 373 -11.21 18.83 4.18
CA SER A 373 -12.42 19.27 3.47
C SER A 373 -12.42 18.97 1.98
N ASP A 374 -11.23 18.87 1.36
CA ASP A 374 -11.06 18.71 -0.08
C ASP A 374 -10.84 17.25 -0.46
N ALA A 375 -11.02 16.31 0.48
CA ALA A 375 -10.84 14.89 0.25
C ALA A 375 -11.58 14.36 -1.00
N PRO A 376 -12.86 14.71 -1.26
CA PRO A 376 -13.55 14.21 -2.46
C PRO A 376 -12.84 14.58 -3.77
N HIS A 377 -12.36 15.82 -3.86
CA HIS A 377 -11.60 16.28 -5.02
C HIS A 377 -10.22 15.58 -5.10
N ALA A 378 -9.55 15.38 -3.96
CA ALA A 378 -8.28 14.65 -3.92
C ALA A 378 -8.42 13.20 -4.40
N TYR A 379 -9.51 12.50 -4.06
CA TYR A 379 -9.81 11.15 -4.56
C TYR A 379 -10.02 11.14 -6.07
N GLU A 380 -10.78 12.10 -6.61
CA GLU A 380 -11.01 12.24 -8.06
C GLU A 380 -9.70 12.52 -8.82
N MET A 381 -8.94 13.52 -8.37
CA MET A 381 -7.63 13.88 -8.92
C MET A 381 -6.68 12.67 -8.92
N PHE A 382 -6.62 11.94 -7.81
CA PHE A 382 -5.74 10.79 -7.67
C PHE A 382 -6.18 9.60 -8.53
N GLN A 383 -7.49 9.34 -8.64
CA GLN A 383 -8.05 8.30 -9.51
C GLN A 383 -7.72 8.58 -10.99
N HIS A 384 -7.87 9.84 -11.41
CA HIS A 384 -7.65 10.26 -12.79
C HIS A 384 -6.20 10.61 -13.11
N LYS A 385 -5.29 10.54 -12.14
CA LYS A 385 -3.87 10.90 -12.27
C LYS A 385 -3.70 12.32 -12.83
N GLN A 386 -4.57 13.23 -12.41
CA GLN A 386 -4.56 14.62 -12.83
C GLN A 386 -3.52 15.42 -12.04
N ASP A 387 -3.11 16.56 -12.60
CA ASP A 387 -2.24 17.55 -11.95
C ASP A 387 -0.91 17.00 -11.41
N GLY A 388 -0.43 15.89 -11.98
CA GLY A 388 0.79 15.23 -11.54
C GLY A 388 0.67 14.56 -10.16
N ALA A 389 -0.54 14.21 -9.72
CA ALA A 389 -0.78 13.55 -8.44
C ALA A 389 -0.12 12.16 -8.37
N VAL A 390 0.88 12.04 -7.49
CA VAL A 390 1.52 10.75 -7.17
C VAL A 390 1.24 10.38 -5.72
N LYS A 391 1.46 11.28 -4.78
CA LYS A 391 1.15 11.09 -3.35
C LYS A 391 0.45 12.32 -2.80
N VAL A 392 -0.67 12.11 -2.13
CA VAL A 392 -1.46 13.17 -1.49
C VAL A 392 -1.43 12.97 0.02
N LEU A 393 -1.20 14.05 0.75
CA LEU A 393 -1.39 14.11 2.19
C LEU A 393 -2.55 15.06 2.51
N MET A 394 -3.49 14.58 3.30
CA MET A 394 -4.58 15.37 3.87
C MET A 394 -4.14 15.96 5.22
N LYS A 395 -4.50 17.22 5.46
CA LYS A 395 -4.30 17.94 6.72
C LYS A 395 -5.69 18.20 7.37
N PRO A 396 -6.05 17.44 8.42
CA PRO A 396 -7.31 17.60 9.16
C PRO A 396 -7.60 18.99 9.70
#